data_AF-A0AAJ0GYJ5-F1
#
_entry.id   AF-A0AAJ0GYJ5-F1
#
_cell.length_a   1.000
_cell.length_b   1.000
_cell.length_c   1.000
_cell.angle_alpha   90.00
_cell.angle_beta   90.00
_cell.angle_gamma   90.00
#
_symmetry.space_group_name_H-M   'P 1'
#
loop_
_entity.id
_entity.type
_entity.pdbx_description
1 polymer ?
#
loop_
_entity_poly.entity_id
_entity_poly.type
_entity_poly.pdbx_seq_one_letter_code
_entity_poly.pdbx_strand_id
1 'polypeptide(L)' 'MHLMYLPTADGSGRRYTLKKVMDGQVTKSAHPARFSPDDKWSRHRLAIRKRFAVLLEQAKTK' A
#
# COMPACT_ATOMS: atom_id res chain seq x y z
N MET A 1 5.89 -11.61 -8.26
CA MET A 1 6.44 -10.27 -7.98
C MET A 1 7.53 -10.40 -6.91
N HIS A 2 8.80 -10.32 -7.30
CA HIS A 2 9.95 -10.50 -6.39
C HIS A 2 10.46 -9.19 -5.81
N LEU A 3 10.17 -8.05 -6.43
CA LEU A 3 10.62 -6.76 -5.94
C LEU A 3 9.83 -6.34 -4.69
N MET A 4 10.57 -6.08 -3.62
CA MET A 4 10.05 -5.66 -2.33
C MET A 4 10.61 -4.28 -1.96
N TYR A 5 10.01 -3.61 -0.98
CA TYR A 5 10.52 -2.34 -0.45
C TYR A 5 10.16 -2.12 1.02
N LEU A 6 10.91 -1.22 1.66
CA LEU A 6 10.51 -0.52 2.89
C LEU A 6 10.43 0.99 2.61
N PRO A 7 9.48 1.71 3.24
CA PRO A 7 9.48 3.16 3.21
C PRO A 7 10.74 3.70 3.91
N THR A 8 11.32 4.77 3.39
CA THR A 8 12.43 5.44 4.05
C THR A 8 11.95 6.20 5.29
N ALA A 9 12.82 6.40 6.28
CA ALA A 9 12.44 6.98 7.57
C ALA A 9 11.92 8.43 7.46
N ASP A 10 12.40 9.16 6.45
CA ASP A 10 11.99 10.51 6.07
C ASP A 10 10.69 10.55 5.24
N GLY A 11 10.13 9.39 4.87
CA GLY A 11 8.88 9.27 4.11
C GLY A 11 8.97 9.71 2.64
N SER A 12 10.14 10.14 2.17
CA SER A 12 10.35 10.69 0.82
C SER A 12 10.40 9.62 -0.28
N GLY A 13 10.69 8.36 0.07
CA GLY A 13 11.00 7.35 -0.92
C GLY A 13 10.84 5.89 -0.47
N ARG A 14 11.33 5.00 -1.32
CA ARG A 14 11.27 3.55 -1.14
C ARG A 14 12.67 2.96 -1.27
N ARG A 15 13.11 2.19 -0.27
CA ARG A 15 14.34 1.39 -0.34
C ARG A 15 13.98 0.00 -0.88
N TYR A 16 14.39 -0.28 -2.11
CA TYR A 16 14.08 -1.54 -2.79
C TYR A 16 15.00 -2.68 -2.32
N THR A 17 14.46 -3.90 -2.33
CA THR A 17 15.17 -5.12 -1.95
C THR A 17 14.47 -6.35 -2.53
N LEU A 18 15.18 -7.47 -2.61
CA LEU A 18 14.59 -8.78 -2.93
C LEU A 18 14.31 -9.63 -1.68
N LYS A 19 14.82 -9.20 -0.51
CA LYS A 19 14.64 -9.90 0.76
C LYS A 19 13.20 -9.73 1.27
N LYS A 20 12.67 -10.76 1.94
CA LYS A 20 11.34 -10.73 2.59
C LYS A 20 11.35 -10.04 3.97
N VAL A 21 12.52 -10.00 4.61
CA VAL A 21 12.75 -9.30 5.86
C VAL A 21 14.04 -8.50 5.71
N MET A 22 14.02 -7.24 6.13
CA MET A 22 15.17 -6.33 6.12
C MET A 22 15.09 -5.47 7.39
N ASP A 23 16.21 -5.34 8.11
CA ASP A 23 16.30 -4.54 9.34
C ASP A 23 15.23 -4.90 10.40
N GLY A 24 14.91 -6.19 10.52
CA GLY A 24 13.87 -6.70 11.44
C GLY A 24 12.42 -6.41 11.00
N GLN A 25 12.21 -5.73 9.86
CA GLN A 25 10.89 -5.41 9.33
C GLN A 25 10.54 -6.28 8.12
N VAL A 26 9.27 -6.66 8.02
CA VAL A 26 8.74 -7.39 6.86
C VAL A 26 8.60 -6.43 5.68
N THR A 27 9.21 -6.78 4.55
CA THR A 27 9.20 -5.95 3.36
C THR A 27 7.87 -6.04 2.61
N LYS A 28 7.44 -4.96 1.96
CA LYS A 28 6.17 -4.88 1.21
C LYS A 28 6.42 -5.09 -0.28
N SER A 29 5.43 -5.58 -1.03
CA SER A 29 5.59 -5.69 -2.49
C SER A 29 5.68 -4.31 -3.12
N ALA A 30 6.66 -4.11 -4.01
CA ALA A 30 6.82 -2.85 -4.73
C ALA A 30 5.75 -2.61 -5.80
N HIS A 31 5.04 -3.67 -6.20
CA HIS A 31 4.03 -3.62 -7.25
C HIS A 31 2.63 -3.39 -6.67
N PRO A 32 1.76 -2.62 -7.35
CA PRO A 32 0.39 -2.45 -6.92
C PRO A 32 -0.40 -3.76 -7.02
N ALA A 33 -1.48 -3.87 -6.25
CA ALA A 33 -2.45 -4.95 -6.42
C ALA A 33 -3.05 -4.90 -7.84
N ARG A 34 -3.31 -6.07 -8.42
CA ARG A 34 -3.90 -6.19 -9.76
C ARG A 34 -5.27 -5.51 -9.80
N PHE A 35 -5.49 -4.66 -10.80
CA PHE A 35 -6.81 -4.09 -11.07
C PHE A 35 -7.72 -5.15 -11.70
N SER A 36 -8.98 -5.20 -11.29
CA SER A 36 -10.01 -6.05 -11.90
C SER A 36 -11.26 -5.20 -12.09
N PRO A 37 -11.78 -5.07 -13.33
CA PRO A 37 -12.97 -4.28 -13.60
C PRO A 37 -14.22 -4.88 -12.93
N ASP A 38 -14.22 -6.19 -12.71
CA ASP A 38 -15.28 -6.99 -12.11
C ASP A 38 -15.09 -7.22 -10.59
N ASP A 39 -14.41 -6.31 -9.90
CA ASP A 39 -14.09 -6.44 -8.47
C ASP A 39 -15.36 -6.49 -7.57
N LYS A 40 -15.76 -7.71 -7.21
CA LYS A 40 -16.89 -8.04 -6.33
C LYS A 40 -16.74 -7.45 -4.92
N TRP A 41 -15.53 -7.14 -4.47
CA TRP A 41 -15.25 -6.67 -3.10
C TRP A 41 -15.10 -5.15 -2.99
N SER A 42 -15.34 -4.42 -4.08
CA SER A 42 -15.29 -2.95 -4.14
C SER A 42 -16.13 -2.28 -3.04
N ARG A 43 -17.38 -2.72 -2.82
CA ARG A 43 -18.27 -2.20 -1.77
C ARG A 43 -17.66 -2.31 -0.37
N HIS A 44 -17.08 -3.47 -0.05
CA HIS A 44 -16.46 -3.74 1.26
C HIS A 44 -15.23 -2.85 1.48
N ARG A 45 -14.38 -2.71 0.46
CA ARG A 45 -13.21 -1.81 0.50
C ARG A 45 -13.62 -0.36 0.75
N LEU A 46 -14.66 0.13 0.09
CA LEU A 46 -15.19 1.48 0.30
C LEU A 46 -15.77 1.66 1.71
N ALA A 47 -16.49 0.67 2.24
CA ALA A 47 -17.03 0.72 3.60
C ALA A 47 -15.93 0.83 4.66
N ILE A 48 -14.87 0.03 4.55
CA ILE A 48 -13.69 0.10 5.45
C ILE A 48 -13.03 1.48 5.34
N ARG A 49 -12.77 1.96 4.12
CA ARG A 49 -12.18 3.29 3.89
C ARG A 49 -12.99 4.43 4.48
N LYS A 50 -14.32 4.36 4.38
CA LYS A 50 -15.25 5.34 4.99
C LYS A 50 -15.22 5.28 6.52
N ARG A 51 -15.23 4.07 7.10
CA ARG A 51 -15.22 3.86 8.55
C ARG A 51 -13.98 4.42 9.23
N PHE A 52 -12.80 4.22 8.65
CA PHE A 52 -11.52 4.61 9.25
C PHE A 52 -11.00 5.98 8.79
N ALA A 53 -11.85 6.82 8.17
CA ALA A 53 -11.51 8.15 7.66
C ALA A 53 -10.30 8.26 6.68
N VAL A 54 -9.68 7.13 6.28
CA VAL A 54 -8.56 7.07 5.33
C VAL A 54 -8.90 7.74 3.98
N LEU A 55 -10.18 7.74 3.59
CA LEU A 55 -10.64 8.40 2.36
C LEU A 55 -10.54 9.93 2.42
N LEU A 56 -10.75 10.55 3.60
CA LEU A 56 -10.79 12.01 3.76
C LEU A 56 -9.39 12.63 3.78
N GLU A 57 -8.39 11.94 4.33
CA GLU A 57 -7.00 12.42 4.31
C GLU A 57 -6.41 12.45 2.89
N GLN A 58 -6.78 11.48 2.04
CA GLN A 58 -6.34 11.43 0.64
C GLN A 58 -6.98 12.50 -0.25
N ALA A 59 -8.14 13.04 0.13
CA ALA A 59 -8.80 14.12 -0.61
C ALA A 59 -8.19 15.50 -0.31
N LYS A 60 -7.54 15.68 0.85
CA LYS A 60 -6.88 16.94 1.24
C LYS A 60 -5.52 17.18 0.58
N THR A 61 -4.95 16.14 -0.05
CA THR A 61 -3.63 16.18 -0.69
C THR A 61 -3.70 16.28 -2.22
N LYS A 62 -4.82 16.78 -2.76
CA LYS A 62 -4.97 17.12 -4.17
C LYS A 62 -5.00 18.63 -4.37
#